data_AF-A0A1C4C0P5-F1
#
_entry.id   AF-A0A1C4C0P5-F1
#
_cell.length_a   1.000
_cell.length_b   1.000
_cell.length_c   1.000
_cell.angle_alpha   90.00
_cell.angle_beta   90.00
_cell.angle_gamma   90.00
#
_symmetry.space_group_name_H-M   'P 1'
#
loop_
_entity.id
_entity.type
_entity.pdbx_description
1 polymer ?
#
loop_
_entity_poly.entity_id
_entity_poly.type
_entity_poly.pdbx_seq_one_letter_code
_entity_poly.pdbx_strand_id
1 'polypeptide(L)'
;MGYIRYRQSQLIVGTIKNVTVSIVCGKWFVSIQTEYEQAKPIHQSNTEIGIDMGISRFATLSNGAYFEPSNIFKQNQLKLKKLQQQLSHKKKFSQNWIKSKRKVSKLHHHIANTRKDYLHKISNEISKR
;
A
#
# COMPACT_ATOMS: atom_id res chain seq x y z
N MET A 1 -22.84 22.74 -10.06
CA MET A 1 -22.33 21.36 -9.98
C MET A 1 -21.28 21.20 -11.08
N GLY A 2 -20.05 20.81 -10.74
CA GLY A 2 -18.94 20.71 -11.70
C GLY A 2 -18.46 19.27 -11.85
N TYR A 3 -18.06 18.89 -13.07
CA TYR A 3 -17.46 17.60 -13.34
C TYR A 3 -15.97 17.62 -12.94
N ILE A 4 -15.54 16.60 -12.21
CA ILE A 4 -14.13 16.39 -11.85
C ILE A 4 -13.62 15.18 -12.62
N ARG A 5 -12.51 15.36 -13.36
CA ARG A 5 -11.83 14.24 -14.00
C ARG A 5 -11.15 13.39 -12.93
N TYR A 6 -11.26 12.07 -13.04
CA TYR A 6 -10.52 11.14 -12.21
C TYR A 6 -9.62 10.26 -13.07
N ARG A 7 -8.55 9.73 -12.48
CA ARG A 7 -7.70 8.74 -13.13
C ARG A 7 -8.32 7.37 -12.89
N GLN A 8 -8.85 6.76 -13.95
CA GLN A 8 -9.32 5.39 -13.90
C GLN A 8 -8.10 4.44 -13.86
N SER A 9 -7.88 3.80 -12.72
CA SER A 9 -6.75 2.88 -12.53
C SER A 9 -7.01 1.49 -13.13
N GLN A 10 -8.27 1.07 -13.21
CA GLN A 10 -8.70 -0.23 -13.72
C GLN A 10 -10.07 -0.09 -14.39
N LEU A 11 -10.38 -1.01 -15.32
CA LEU A 11 -11.72 -1.10 -15.90
C LEU A 11 -12.74 -1.46 -14.81
N ILE A 12 -13.88 -0.78 -14.80
CA ILE A 12 -14.96 -1.05 -13.86
C ILE A 12 -15.81 -2.16 -14.49
N VAL A 13 -15.71 -3.37 -13.94
CA VAL A 13 -16.44 -4.55 -14.40
C VAL A 13 -17.59 -4.82 -13.41
N GLY A 14 -18.77 -5.11 -13.95
CA GLY A 14 -19.95 -5.43 -13.15
C GLY A 14 -20.84 -4.25 -12.79
N THR A 15 -21.76 -4.53 -11.87
CA THR A 15 -22.70 -3.55 -11.33
C THR A 15 -22.07 -2.80 -10.16
N ILE A 16 -22.07 -1.47 -10.20
CA ILE A 16 -21.56 -0.66 -9.09
C ILE A 16 -22.55 -0.74 -7.92
N LYS A 17 -22.04 -1.09 -6.73
CA LYS A 17 -22.82 -1.15 -5.49
C LYS A 17 -22.55 0.03 -4.58
N ASN A 18 -21.31 0.47 -4.51
CA ASN A 18 -20.91 1.57 -3.64
C ASN A 18 -19.73 2.35 -4.24
N VAL A 19 -19.70 3.65 -3.98
CA VAL A 19 -18.60 4.55 -4.35
C VAL A 19 -18.20 5.33 -3.12
N THR A 20 -17.01 5.05 -2.60
CA THR A 20 -16.44 5.74 -1.44
C THR A 20 -15.40 6.75 -1.89
N VAL A 21 -15.67 8.04 -1.64
CA VAL A 21 -14.70 9.11 -1.87
C VAL A 21 -13.95 9.39 -0.57
N SER A 22 -12.61 9.39 -0.64
CA SER A 22 -11.76 9.62 0.52
C SER A 22 -10.60 10.57 0.20
N ILE A 23 -10.08 11.22 1.22
CA ILE A 23 -8.89 12.07 1.11
C ILE A 23 -7.77 11.51 1.99
N VAL A 24 -6.61 11.21 1.39
CA VAL A 24 -5.44 10.71 2.10
C VAL A 24 -4.23 11.57 1.74
N CYS A 25 -3.61 12.18 2.76
CA CYS A 25 -2.44 13.06 2.61
C CYS A 25 -2.60 14.18 1.57
N GLY A 26 -3.83 14.68 1.39
CA GLY A 26 -4.17 15.74 0.43
C GLY A 26 -4.43 15.26 -1.00
N LYS A 27 -4.53 13.94 -1.22
CA LYS A 27 -4.95 13.34 -2.48
C LYS A 27 -6.35 12.75 -2.33
N TRP A 28 -7.18 12.97 -3.33
CA TRP A 28 -8.51 12.36 -3.44
C TRP A 28 -8.39 10.97 -4.05
N PHE A 29 -9.13 10.02 -3.47
CA PHE A 29 -9.25 8.65 -3.94
C PHE A 29 -10.73 8.30 -4.04
N VAL A 30 -11.06 7.50 -5.06
CA VAL A 30 -12.39 6.95 -5.25
C VAL A 30 -12.26 5.43 -5.26
N SER A 31 -12.94 4.77 -4.34
CA SER A 31 -13.05 3.32 -4.27
C SER A 31 -14.41 2.91 -4.80
N ILE A 32 -14.43 2.17 -5.90
CA ILE A 32 -15.66 1.72 -6.56
C ILE A 32 -15.80 0.24 -6.28
N GLN A 33 -16.82 -0.11 -5.51
CA GLN A 33 -17.16 -1.51 -5.23
C GLN A 33 -18.13 -1.98 -6.29
N THR A 34 -17.77 -3.05 -6.99
CA THR A 34 -18.62 -3.68 -8.00
C THR A 34 -18.96 -5.12 -7.63
N GLU A 35 -20.11 -5.58 -8.12
CA GLU A 35 -20.53 -6.97 -8.09
C GLU A 35 -20.59 -7.50 -9.52
N TYR A 36 -19.93 -8.63 -9.77
CA TYR A 36 -19.96 -9.35 -11.03
C TYR A 36 -19.71 -10.83 -10.81
N GLU A 37 -20.19 -11.64 -11.73
CA GLU A 37 -19.89 -13.08 -11.75
C GLU A 37 -18.47 -13.29 -12.26
N GLN A 38 -17.66 -13.99 -11.45
CA GLN A 38 -16.30 -14.37 -11.78
C GLN A 38 -16.22 -15.89 -11.72
N ALA A 39 -15.84 -16.52 -12.84
CA ALA A 39 -15.55 -17.95 -12.84
C ALA A 39 -14.44 -18.25 -11.83
N LYS A 40 -14.57 -19.38 -11.10
CA LYS A 40 -13.54 -19.80 -10.14
C LYS A 40 -12.20 -19.93 -10.88
N PRO A 41 -11.13 -19.23 -10.46
CA PRO A 41 -9.85 -19.34 -11.11
C PRO A 41 -9.31 -20.76 -10.90
N ILE A 42 -9.03 -21.46 -12.00
CA ILE A 42 -8.33 -22.73 -11.97
C ILE A 42 -6.85 -22.41 -12.08
N HIS A 43 -6.09 -22.79 -11.06
CA HIS A 43 -4.64 -22.63 -11.08
C HIS A 43 -4.04 -23.63 -12.08
N GLN A 44 -3.12 -23.17 -12.93
CA GLN A 44 -2.54 -24.02 -13.99
C GLN A 44 -1.52 -25.01 -13.45
N SER A 45 -0.87 -24.71 -12.31
CA SER A 45 0.10 -25.61 -11.70
C SER A 45 -0.58 -26.73 -10.91
N ASN A 46 -0.04 -27.94 -11.05
CA ASN A 46 -0.35 -29.12 -10.25
C ASN A 46 0.61 -29.29 -9.06
N THR A 47 1.48 -28.32 -8.80
CA THR A 47 2.48 -28.36 -7.73
C THR A 47 2.09 -27.46 -6.57
N GLU A 48 2.51 -27.86 -5.38
CA GLU A 48 2.34 -27.09 -4.15
C GLU A 48 3.67 -26.45 -3.77
N ILE A 49 3.63 -25.18 -3.37
CA ILE A 49 4.79 -24.45 -2.87
C ILE A 49 4.54 -24.05 -1.42
N GLY A 50 5.36 -24.57 -0.51
CA GLY A 50 5.38 -24.12 0.89
C GLY A 50 6.04 -22.75 1.00
N ILE A 51 5.48 -21.86 1.81
CA ILE A 51 6.01 -20.51 2.06
C ILE A 51 6.36 -20.39 3.54
N ASP A 52 7.64 -20.16 3.83
CA ASP A 52 8.13 -19.81 5.17
C ASP A 52 8.45 -18.31 5.22
N MET A 53 7.95 -17.59 6.23
CA MET A 53 8.12 -16.14 6.35
C MET A 53 9.08 -15.78 7.47
N GLY A 54 10.03 -14.88 7.20
CA GLY A 54 11.06 -14.49 8.15
C GLY A 54 11.37 -12.99 8.17
N ILE A 55 12.25 -12.62 9.09
CA ILE A 55 12.74 -11.23 9.25
C ILE A 55 13.97 -11.00 8.38
N SER A 56 14.88 -11.97 8.32
CA SER A 56 16.10 -11.95 7.50
C SER A 56 15.78 -12.19 6.03
N ARG A 57 14.92 -13.17 5.72
CA ARG A 57 14.30 -13.38 4.41
C ARG A 57 12.81 -13.17 4.55
N PHE A 58 12.22 -12.32 3.71
CA PHE A 58 10.79 -11.99 3.78
C PHE A 58 9.91 -13.23 3.56
N ALA A 59 10.23 -14.01 2.53
CA ALA A 59 9.58 -15.29 2.25
C ALA A 59 10.57 -16.25 1.58
N THR A 60 10.62 -17.50 2.04
CA THR A 60 11.39 -18.60 1.45
C THR A 60 10.41 -19.64 0.93
N LEU A 61 10.61 -20.08 -0.30
CA LEU A 61 9.78 -21.08 -0.97
C LEU A 61 10.42 -22.47 -0.83
N SER A 62 9.60 -23.52 -0.82
CA SER A 62 10.06 -24.91 -0.75
C SER A 62 10.98 -25.33 -1.92
N ASN A 63 10.98 -24.58 -3.03
CA ASN A 63 11.88 -24.78 -4.16
C ASN A 63 13.24 -24.08 -4.03
N GLY A 64 13.54 -23.50 -2.86
CA GLY A 64 14.80 -22.83 -2.55
C GLY A 64 14.88 -21.35 -2.95
N ALA A 65 13.89 -20.83 -3.71
CA ALA A 65 13.82 -19.40 -4.00
C ALA A 65 13.43 -18.61 -2.74
N TYR A 66 13.88 -17.36 -2.65
CA TYR A 66 13.52 -16.48 -1.53
C TYR A 66 13.38 -15.03 -1.95
N PHE A 67 12.68 -14.25 -1.13
CA PHE A 67 12.45 -12.82 -1.30
C PHE A 67 13.12 -12.04 -0.17
N GLU A 68 13.87 -11.01 -0.53
CA GLU A 68 14.55 -10.12 0.42
C GLU A 68 13.62 -9.01 0.91
N PRO A 69 13.59 -8.68 2.22
CA PRO A 69 12.70 -7.66 2.74
C PRO A 69 12.99 -6.27 2.16
N SER A 70 11.93 -5.52 1.83
CA SER A 70 12.03 -4.17 1.22
C SER A 70 12.84 -3.15 2.05
N ASN A 71 12.98 -3.34 3.37
CA ASN A 71 13.76 -2.47 4.28
C ASN A 71 13.45 -0.94 4.19
N ILE A 72 12.34 -0.56 3.57
CA ILE A 72 11.99 0.86 3.32
C ILE A 72 11.83 1.68 4.60
N PHE A 73 11.37 1.04 5.69
CA PHE A 73 11.27 1.68 6.98
C PHE A 73 12.66 2.06 7.52
N LYS A 74 13.62 1.13 7.46
CA LYS A 74 15.00 1.35 7.94
C LYS A 74 15.65 2.52 7.19
N GLN A 75 15.47 2.60 5.87
CA GLN A 75 15.96 3.70 5.05
C GLN A 75 15.37 5.07 5.46
N ASN A 76 14.11 5.10 5.89
CA ASN A 76 13.40 6.34 6.24
C ASN A 76 13.36 6.64 7.74
N GLN A 77 13.87 5.74 8.60
CA GLN A 77 13.74 5.82 10.05
C GLN A 77 14.35 7.11 10.62
N LEU A 78 15.56 7.49 10.18
CA LEU A 78 16.22 8.72 10.63
C LEU A 78 15.42 9.96 10.25
N LYS A 79 14.87 9.99 9.03
CA LYS A 79 14.02 11.08 8.55
C LYS A 79 12.73 11.17 9.36
N LEU A 80 12.11 10.02 9.64
CA LEU A 80 10.89 9.95 10.43
C LEU A 80 11.13 10.44 11.86
N LYS A 81 12.21 10.00 12.51
CA LYS A 81 12.62 10.46 13.84
C LYS A 81 12.79 11.97 13.89
N LYS A 82 13.53 12.55 12.94
CA LYS A 82 13.73 14.01 12.84
C LYS A 82 12.41 14.76 12.70
N LEU A 83 11.50 14.29 11.84
CA LEU A 83 10.20 14.92 11.64
C LEU A 83 9.29 14.81 12.88
N GLN A 84 9.32 13.69 13.58
CA GLN A 84 8.56 13.49 14.82
C GLN A 84 9.08 14.39 15.96
N GLN A 85 10.41 14.53 16.11
CA GLN A 85 11.01 15.49 17.06
C GLN A 85 10.64 16.93 16.72
N GLN A 86 10.70 17.31 15.44
CA GLN A 86 10.28 18.65 15.03
C GLN A 86 8.80 18.91 15.32
N LEU A 87 7.95 17.88 15.24
CA LEU A 87 6.52 17.98 15.53
C LEU A 87 6.26 18.14 17.04
N SER A 88 6.97 17.40 17.90
CA SER A 88 6.78 17.47 19.35
C SER A 88 7.11 18.85 19.92
N HIS A 89 8.07 19.56 19.32
CA HIS A 89 8.41 20.93 19.72
C HIS A 89 7.40 21.99 19.25
N LYS A 90 6.35 21.65 18.49
CA LYS A 90 5.34 22.64 18.04
C LYS A 90 4.14 22.66 18.96
N LYS A 91 3.64 23.87 19.27
CA LYS A 91 2.36 24.07 19.96
C LYS A 91 1.24 23.37 19.19
N LYS A 92 0.60 22.39 19.83
CA LYS A 92 -0.49 21.59 19.24
C LYS A 92 -1.55 22.51 18.62
N PHE A 93 -2.07 22.12 17.46
CA PHE A 93 -3.06 22.87 16.66
C PHE A 93 -2.61 24.22 16.08
N SER A 94 -1.40 24.72 16.38
CA SER A 94 -0.86 25.87 15.66
C SER A 94 -0.68 25.57 14.17
N GLN A 95 -0.67 26.61 13.34
CA GLN A 95 -0.46 26.46 11.90
C GLN A 95 0.86 25.75 11.56
N ASN A 96 1.90 25.98 12.36
CA ASN A 96 3.18 25.29 12.24
C ASN A 96 3.11 23.81 12.63
N TRP A 97 2.34 23.47 13.68
CA TRP A 97 2.09 22.10 14.06
C TRP A 97 1.33 21.34 12.96
N ILE A 98 0.30 21.96 12.37
CA ILE A 98 -0.46 21.37 11.25
C ILE A 98 0.47 21.10 10.06
N LYS A 99 1.32 22.07 9.69
CA LYS A 99 2.33 21.91 8.63
C LYS A 99 3.31 20.76 8.93
N SER A 100 3.84 20.67 10.14
CA SER A 100 4.74 19.58 10.55
C SER A 100 4.04 18.21 10.57
N LYS A 101 2.81 18.13 11.09
CA LYS A 101 2.02 16.90 11.13
C LYS A 101 1.75 16.37 9.72
N ARG A 102 1.46 17.25 8.76
CA ARG A 102 1.32 16.89 7.34
C ARG A 102 2.61 16.27 6.77
N LYS A 103 3.80 16.77 7.14
CA LYS A 103 5.08 16.18 6.70
C LYS A 103 5.27 14.76 7.24
N VAL A 104 4.99 14.55 8.53
CA VAL A 104 5.04 13.23 9.16
C VAL A 104 4.05 12.27 8.48
N SER A 105 2.80 12.70 8.30
CA SER A 105 1.75 11.91 7.64
C SER A 105 2.13 11.53 6.20
N LYS A 106 2.70 12.46 5.42
CA LYS A 106 3.18 12.18 4.05
C LYS A 106 4.27 11.11 4.04
N LEU A 107 5.21 11.14 4.99
CA LEU A 107 6.28 10.14 5.06
C LEU A 107 5.72 8.76 5.45
N HIS A 108 4.81 8.70 6.43
CA HIS A 108 4.13 7.44 6.77
C HIS A 108 3.37 6.86 5.57
N HIS A 109 2.64 7.70 4.84
CA HIS A 109 1.89 7.26 3.67
C HIS A 109 2.81 6.74 2.55
N HIS A 110 3.96 7.38 2.33
CA HIS A 110 4.97 6.88 1.40
C HIS A 110 5.50 5.51 1.81
N ILE A 111 5.93 5.35 3.08
CA ILE A 111 6.42 4.06 3.60
C ILE A 111 5.36 2.97 3.46
N ALA A 112 4.10 3.26 3.82
CA ALA A 112 2.99 2.32 3.72
C ALA A 112 2.71 1.90 2.27
N ASN A 113 2.68 2.85 1.33
CA ASN A 113 2.45 2.56 -0.08
C ASN A 113 3.59 1.72 -0.68
N THR A 114 4.85 2.00 -0.36
CA THR A 114 5.99 1.20 -0.84
C THR A 114 5.94 -0.23 -0.29
N ARG A 115 5.58 -0.41 0.99
CA ARG A 115 5.37 -1.75 1.56
C ARG A 115 4.24 -2.48 0.86
N LYS A 116 3.11 -1.81 0.63
CA LYS A 116 1.95 -2.40 -0.05
C LYS A 116 2.29 -2.81 -1.50
N ASP A 117 3.00 -1.97 -2.23
CA ASP A 117 3.49 -2.26 -3.59
C ASP A 117 4.39 -3.51 -3.60
N TYR A 118 5.36 -3.58 -2.70
CA TYR A 118 6.23 -4.74 -2.55
C TYR A 118 5.44 -6.03 -2.27
N LEU A 119 4.48 -6.00 -1.34
CA LEU A 119 3.63 -7.16 -1.02
C LEU A 119 2.80 -7.62 -2.22
N HIS A 120 2.20 -6.69 -2.97
CA HIS A 120 1.41 -7.03 -4.15
C HIS A 120 2.27 -7.63 -5.26
N LYS A 121 3.49 -7.11 -5.48
CA LYS A 121 4.42 -7.64 -6.48
C LYS A 121 4.81 -9.08 -6.17
N ILE A 122 5.18 -9.37 -4.93
CA ILE A 122 5.54 -10.74 -4.51
C ILE A 122 4.35 -11.68 -4.59
N SER A 123 3.18 -11.27 -4.09
CA SER A 123 1.99 -12.12 -4.14
C SER A 123 1.61 -12.45 -5.58
N ASN A 124 1.72 -11.48 -6.49
CA ASN A 124 1.47 -11.67 -7.91
C ASN A 124 2.55 -12.54 -8.59
N GLU A 125 3.81 -12.46 -8.15
CA GLU A 125 4.85 -13.35 -8.66
C GLU A 125 4.62 -14.78 -8.20
N ILE A 126 4.30 -15.00 -6.93
CA ILE A 126 4.02 -16.32 -6.36
C ILE A 126 2.78 -16.93 -7.01
N SER A 127 1.69 -16.17 -7.15
CA SER A 127 0.43 -16.63 -7.73
C SER A 127 0.50 -16.99 -9.23
N LYS A 128 1.60 -16.65 -9.91
CA LYS A 128 1.81 -16.94 -11.33
C LYS A 128 2.72 -18.15 -11.57
N ARG A 129 3.30 -18.72 -10.51
CA ARG A 129 4.12 -19.93 -10.56
C ARG A 129 3.22 -21.14 -10.43
#